data_AF-A0A8T7CXQ6-F1
#
_entry.id   AF-A0A8T7CXQ6-F1
#
_cell.length_a   1.000
_cell.length_b   1.000
_cell.length_c   1.000
_cell.angle_alpha   90.00
_cell.angle_beta   90.00
_cell.angle_gamma   90.00
#
_symmetry.space_group_name_H-M   'P 1'
#
loop_
_entity.id
_entity.type
_entity.pdbx_description
1 polymer ?
#
loop_
_entity_poly.entity_id
_entity_poly.type
_entity_poly.pdbx_seq_one_letter_code
_entity_poly.pdbx_strand_id
1 'polypeptide(L)'
;MEKTLELASSCSSKVHIIHVVPASQQPPYNVDSTIFRREIANELRHEHNCLQHLSKCMQDMDIKATAMLVRGSIINTVLHESERLAVDLVVIGRHRHGPLYSALMNGTDEGLLAKCNCPIMFVPV
;
A
#
# COMPACT_ATOMS: atom_id res chain seq x y z
N MET A 1 10.02 6.41 2.13
CA MET A 1 10.91 5.22 2.28
C MET A 1 11.96 5.47 3.35
N GLU A 2 12.74 6.54 3.26
CA GLU A 2 13.78 6.89 4.25
C GLU A 2 13.29 6.84 5.71
N LYS A 3 12.15 7.49 6.00
CA LYS A 3 11.58 7.48 7.35
C LYS A 3 11.19 6.08 7.85
N THR A 4 10.71 5.22 6.97
CA THR A 4 10.38 3.83 7.29
C THR A 4 11.63 3.04 7.63
N LEU A 5 12.72 3.25 6.90
CA LEU A 5 14.01 2.61 7.17
C LEU A 5 14.58 3.08 8.52
N GLU A 6 14.58 4.39 8.76
CA GLU A 6 15.03 5.00 10.02
C GLU A 6 14.31 4.38 11.23
N LEU A 7 12.99 4.29 11.18
CA LEU A 7 12.17 3.68 12.23
C LEU A 7 12.44 2.19 12.37
N ALA A 8 12.45 1.45 11.27
CA ALA A 8 12.66 0.00 11.30
C ALA A 8 14.02 -0.38 11.87
N SER A 9 15.09 0.33 11.49
CA SER A 9 16.43 0.13 12.02
C SER A 9 16.53 0.52 13.49
N SER A 10 15.97 1.67 13.89
CA SER A 10 16.06 2.16 15.27
C SER A 10 15.25 1.32 16.26
N CYS A 11 14.15 0.73 15.81
CA CYS A 11 13.22 -0.04 16.64
C CYS A 11 13.31 -1.55 16.42
N SER A 12 14.27 -2.03 15.60
CA SER A 12 14.38 -3.45 15.21
C SER A 12 13.05 -4.05 14.73
N SER A 13 12.28 -3.26 13.98
CA SER A 13 10.91 -3.59 13.61
C SER A 13 10.82 -4.36 12.30
N LYS A 14 9.77 -5.17 12.19
CA LYS A 14 9.40 -5.82 10.93
C LYS A 14 8.63 -4.84 10.05
N VAL A 15 8.91 -4.84 8.76
CA VAL A 15 8.24 -3.96 7.78
C VAL A 15 7.32 -4.78 6.88
N HIS A 16 6.08 -4.32 6.77
CA HIS A 16 5.08 -4.83 5.84
C HIS A 16 4.78 -3.77 4.78
N ILE A 17 5.19 -4.02 3.54
CA ILE A 17 4.93 -3.15 2.40
C ILE A 17 3.65 -3.64 1.72
N ILE A 18 2.65 -2.77 1.62
CA ILE A 18 1.35 -3.11 1.02
C ILE A 18 1.09 -2.15 -0.13
N HIS A 19 0.79 -2.71 -1.30
CA HIS A 19 0.21 -1.98 -2.43
C HIS A 19 -1.19 -2.52 -2.68
N VAL A 20 -2.18 -1.63 -2.70
CA VAL A 20 -3.58 -2.01 -2.95
C VAL A 20 -3.98 -1.59 -4.35
N VAL A 21 -4.37 -2.57 -5.16
CA VAL A 21 -4.89 -2.35 -6.52
C VAL A 21 -6.42 -2.48 -6.52
N PRO A 22 -7.15 -1.62 -7.24
CA PRO A 22 -8.61 -1.68 -7.29
C PRO A 22 -9.14 -3.03 -7.80
N ALA A 23 -10.24 -3.51 -7.24
CA ALA A 23 -10.77 -4.85 -7.50
C ALA A 23 -11.37 -5.06 -8.90
N SER A 24 -11.70 -4.01 -9.65
CA SER A 24 -12.29 -4.16 -10.99
C SER A 24 -11.93 -2.97 -11.88
N GLN A 25 -11.44 -3.29 -13.08
CA GLN A 25 -11.52 -2.40 -14.23
C GLN A 25 -12.26 -3.16 -15.33
N GLN A 26 -13.35 -2.60 -15.83
CA GLN A 26 -14.00 -3.12 -17.03
C GLN A 26 -13.19 -2.68 -18.25
N PRO A 27 -13.02 -3.55 -19.27
CA PRO A 27 -12.39 -3.12 -20.50
C PRO A 27 -13.20 -1.97 -21.11
N PRO A 28 -12.56 -0.92 -21.64
CA PRO A 28 -13.26 0.07 -22.45
C PRO A 28 -13.99 -0.61 -23.61
N TYR A 29 -15.14 -0.06 -24.03
CA TYR A 29 -15.99 -0.67 -25.07
C TYR A 29 -15.26 -0.94 -26.40
N ASN A 30 -14.19 -0.20 -26.67
CA ASN A 30 -13.39 -0.27 -27.90
C ASN A 30 -12.12 -1.14 -27.76
N VAL A 31 -11.93 -1.85 -26.66
CA VAL A 31 -10.73 -2.67 -26.40
C VAL A 31 -11.10 -4.14 -26.30
N ASP A 32 -10.33 -4.98 -27.00
CA ASP A 32 -10.50 -6.43 -26.92
C ASP A 32 -10.23 -6.93 -25.49
N SER A 33 -11.15 -7.76 -24.99
CA SER A 33 -11.10 -8.25 -23.60
C SER A 33 -9.86 -9.10 -23.30
N THR A 34 -9.29 -9.80 -24.28
CA THR A 34 -8.10 -10.63 -24.09
C THR A 34 -6.85 -9.77 -24.02
N ILE A 35 -6.76 -8.73 -24.86
CA ILE A 35 -5.68 -7.73 -24.81
C ILE A 35 -5.72 -7.00 -23.48
N PHE A 36 -6.90 -6.49 -23.07
CA PHE A 36 -7.08 -5.79 -21.82
C PHE A 36 -6.66 -6.65 -20.61
N ARG A 37 -7.11 -7.90 -20.53
CA ARG A 37 -6.71 -8.81 -19.44
C ARG A 37 -5.20 -9.05 -19.40
N ARG A 38 -4.55 -9.16 -20.57
CA ARG A 38 -3.10 -9.36 -20.66
C ARG A 38 -2.34 -8.12 -20.20
N GLU A 39 -2.78 -6.92 -20.56
CA GLU A 39 -2.19 -5.67 -20.10
C GLU A 39 -2.28 -5.54 -18.58
N ILE A 40 -3.47 -5.74 -18.00
CA ILE A 40 -3.67 -5.74 -16.55
C ILE A 40 -2.78 -6.79 -15.87
N ALA A 41 -2.70 -8.01 -16.42
CA ALA A 41 -1.83 -9.05 -15.86
C ALA A 41 -0.34 -8.66 -15.90
N ASN A 42 0.12 -8.01 -16.97
CA ASN A 42 1.48 -7.52 -17.09
C ASN A 42 1.78 -6.38 -16.11
N GLU A 43 0.84 -5.44 -15.95
CA GLU A 43 0.92 -4.33 -14.99
C GLU A 43 1.03 -4.86 -13.57
N LEU A 44 0.10 -5.73 -13.14
CA LEU A 44 0.13 -6.36 -11.82
C LEU A 44 1.42 -7.15 -11.58
N ARG A 45 1.95 -7.83 -12.60
CA ARG A 45 3.23 -8.54 -12.50
C ARG A 45 4.40 -7.57 -12.33
N HIS A 46 4.39 -6.45 -13.05
CA HIS A 46 5.41 -5.41 -12.92
C HIS A 46 5.39 -4.80 -11.52
N GLU A 47 4.21 -4.38 -11.03
CA GLU A 47 4.03 -3.85 -9.67
C GLU A 47 4.48 -4.86 -8.61
N HIS A 48 4.10 -6.13 -8.75
CA HIS A 48 4.55 -7.19 -7.85
C HIS A 48 6.08 -7.28 -7.81
N ASN A 49 6.74 -7.29 -8.98
CA ASN A 49 8.20 -7.36 -9.04
C ASN A 49 8.87 -6.13 -8.40
N CYS A 50 8.34 -4.93 -8.63
CA CYS A 50 8.83 -3.71 -8.00
C CYS A 50 8.73 -3.79 -6.46
N LEU A 51 7.62 -4.30 -5.94
CA LEU A 51 7.42 -4.46 -4.49
C LEU A 51 8.37 -5.51 -3.90
N GLN A 52 8.57 -6.65 -4.58
CA GLN A 52 9.53 -7.66 -4.13
C GLN A 52 10.96 -7.10 -4.14
N HIS A 53 11.31 -6.32 -5.15
CA HIS A 53 12.62 -5.64 -5.19
C HIS A 53 12.79 -4.67 -4.01
N LEU A 54 11.77 -3.86 -3.71
CA LEU A 54 11.80 -2.96 -2.56
C LEU A 54 11.97 -3.71 -1.23
N SER A 55 11.22 -4.80 -1.03
CA SER A 55 11.39 -5.67 0.15
C SER A 55 12.79 -6.25 0.22
N LYS A 56 13.37 -6.65 -0.92
CA LYS A 56 14.73 -7.19 -0.98
C LYS A 56 15.76 -6.13 -0.61
N CYS A 57 15.65 -4.90 -1.10
CA CYS A 57 16.52 -3.80 -0.71
C CYS A 57 16.48 -3.54 0.81
N MET A 58 15.31 -3.62 1.44
CA MET A 58 15.20 -3.51 2.90
C MET A 58 15.88 -4.68 3.63
N GLN A 59 15.69 -5.91 3.14
CA GLN A 59 16.35 -7.10 3.69
C GLN A 59 17.87 -7.04 3.57
N ASP A 60 18.40 -6.47 2.48
CA ASP A 60 19.84 -6.28 2.30
C ASP A 60 20.42 -5.24 3.29
N MET A 61 19.57 -4.45 3.95
CA MET A 61 19.89 -3.56 5.06
C MET A 61 19.58 -4.19 6.43
N ASP A 62 19.45 -5.52 6.50
CA ASP A 62 19.12 -6.31 7.70
C ASP A 62 17.74 -5.99 8.32
N ILE A 63 16.82 -5.43 7.53
CA ILE A 63 15.44 -5.18 7.95
C ILE A 63 14.55 -6.34 7.52
N LYS A 64 13.82 -6.92 8.47
CA LYS A 64 12.81 -7.97 8.18
C LYS A 64 11.63 -7.36 7.42
N ALA A 65 11.70 -7.35 6.08
CA ALA A 65 10.67 -6.80 5.22
C ALA A 65 9.89 -7.88 4.46
N THR A 66 8.60 -7.65 4.25
CA THR A 66 7.74 -8.45 3.36
C THR A 66 6.87 -7.53 2.50
N ALA A 67 6.68 -7.89 1.24
CA ALA A 67 5.90 -7.11 0.28
C ALA A 67 4.66 -7.87 -0.21
N MET A 68 3.52 -7.18 -0.23
CA MET A 68 2.23 -7.73 -0.64
C MET A 68 1.51 -6.81 -1.63
N LEU A 69 1.01 -7.42 -2.70
CA LEU A 69 0.10 -6.80 -3.67
C LEU A 69 -1.31 -7.34 -3.38
N VAL A 70 -2.22 -6.47 -2.96
CA VAL A 70 -3.56 -6.87 -2.51
C VAL A 70 -4.61 -6.19 -3.38
N ARG A 71 -5.66 -6.94 -3.74
CA ARG A 71 -6.82 -6.38 -4.47
C ARG A 71 -7.90 -5.94 -3.50
N GLY A 72 -8.44 -4.73 -3.68
CA GLY A 72 -9.57 -4.29 -2.88
C GLY A 72 -9.81 -2.78 -2.88
N SER A 73 -10.66 -2.35 -1.96
CA SER A 73 -10.77 -0.95 -1.58
C SER A 73 -9.52 -0.58 -0.79
N ILE A 74 -8.77 0.42 -1.27
CA ILE A 74 -7.50 0.88 -0.69
C ILE A 74 -7.60 0.97 0.83
N ILE A 75 -8.63 1.68 1.29
CA ILE A 75 -8.91 1.96 2.68
C ILE A 75 -9.20 0.69 3.48
N ASN A 76 -10.20 -0.10 3.06
CA ASN A 76 -10.63 -1.27 3.82
C ASN A 76 -9.53 -2.32 3.87
N THR A 77 -8.76 -2.43 2.79
CA THR A 77 -7.62 -3.32 2.73
C THR A 77 -6.52 -2.88 3.69
N VAL A 78 -6.16 -1.58 3.74
CA VAL A 78 -5.15 -1.11 4.70
C VAL A 78 -5.58 -1.38 6.14
N LEU A 79 -6.84 -1.10 6.50
CA LEU A 79 -7.37 -1.39 7.84
C LEU A 79 -7.34 -2.89 8.15
N HIS A 80 -7.90 -3.71 7.26
CA HIS A 80 -7.92 -5.16 7.43
C HIS A 80 -6.52 -5.75 7.58
N GLU A 81 -5.57 -5.33 6.73
CA GLU A 81 -4.20 -5.82 6.77
C GLU A 81 -3.46 -5.33 8.03
N SER A 82 -3.73 -4.10 8.49
CA SER A 82 -3.15 -3.58 9.73
C SER A 82 -3.56 -4.41 10.95
N GLU A 83 -4.83 -4.83 11.02
CA GLU A 83 -5.34 -5.70 12.07
C GLU A 83 -4.84 -7.14 11.92
N ARG A 84 -4.92 -7.69 10.70
CA ARG A 84 -4.50 -9.07 10.38
C ARG A 84 -3.02 -9.31 10.68
N LEU A 85 -2.18 -8.31 10.40
CA LEU A 85 -0.74 -8.36 10.65
C LEU A 85 -0.37 -7.87 12.06
N ALA A 86 -1.34 -7.36 12.83
CA ALA A 86 -1.15 -6.77 14.15
C ALA A 86 0.02 -5.76 14.16
N VAL A 87 -0.01 -4.79 13.24
CA VAL A 87 1.05 -3.77 13.14
C VAL A 87 0.88 -2.69 14.20
N ASP A 88 2.00 -2.20 14.72
CA ASP A 88 2.02 -1.15 15.73
C ASP A 88 1.98 0.27 15.12
N LEU A 89 2.22 0.40 13.82
CA LEU A 89 2.27 1.67 13.11
C LEU A 89 1.99 1.49 11.62
N VAL A 90 1.10 2.33 11.08
CA VAL A 90 0.89 2.46 9.62
C VAL A 90 1.58 3.72 9.13
N VAL A 91 2.50 3.57 8.17
CA VAL A 91 3.22 4.69 7.55
C VAL A 91 2.65 4.95 6.16
N ILE A 92 2.16 6.16 5.92
CA ILE A 92 1.59 6.59 4.63
C ILE A 92 2.43 7.72 4.05
N GLY A 93 2.91 7.53 2.82
CA GLY A 93 3.58 8.58 2.05
C GLY A 93 2.60 9.66 1.59
N ARG A 94 2.95 10.93 1.76
CA ARG A 94 2.06 12.07 1.49
C ARG A 94 2.27 12.62 0.09
N HIS A 95 1.58 12.10 -0.93
CA HIS A 95 1.43 12.85 -2.18
C HIS A 95 0.53 14.06 -1.95
N ARG A 96 1.03 15.26 -2.30
CA ARG A 96 0.45 16.57 -1.96
C ARG A 96 -1.05 16.72 -2.27
N HIS A 97 -1.61 15.93 -3.19
CA HIS A 97 -3.04 15.87 -3.51
C HIS A 97 -3.48 14.47 -4.01
N GLY A 98 -2.88 13.39 -3.48
CA GLY A 98 -3.22 12.02 -3.93
C GLY A 98 -4.66 11.61 -3.56
N PRO A 99 -5.27 10.64 -4.27
CA PRO A 99 -6.62 10.17 -3.98
C PRO A 99 -6.76 9.62 -2.55
N LEU A 100 -5.71 8.99 -2.00
CA LEU A 100 -5.67 8.54 -0.60
C LEU A 100 -5.67 9.72 0.39
N TYR A 101 -4.83 10.74 0.16
CA TYR A 101 -4.79 11.94 1.01
C TYR A 101 -6.12 12.71 0.96
N SER A 102 -6.69 12.84 -0.24
CA SER A 102 -7.98 13.51 -0.44
C SER A 102 -9.12 12.71 0.18
N ALA A 103 -9.13 11.37 0.10
CA ALA A 103 -10.12 10.54 0.78
C ALA A 103 -10.00 10.61 2.32
N LEU A 104 -8.78 10.73 2.85
CA LEU A 104 -8.54 10.89 4.29
C LEU A 104 -8.90 12.30 4.79
N MET A 105 -8.86 13.33 3.93
CA MET A 105 -9.11 14.73 4.31
C MET A 105 -10.52 15.22 3.96
N ASN A 106 -11.11 14.73 2.87
CA ASN A 106 -12.46 15.07 2.43
C ASN A 106 -13.43 14.10 3.10
N GLY A 107 -14.08 14.57 4.16
CA GLY A 107 -14.90 13.83 5.14
C GLY A 107 -16.09 13.00 4.65
N THR A 108 -16.14 12.51 3.41
CA THR A 108 -17.08 11.45 3.02
C THR A 108 -16.86 10.16 3.83
N ASP A 109 -15.65 9.97 4.37
CA ASP A 109 -15.27 8.87 5.26
C ASP A 109 -14.78 9.38 6.64
N GLU A 110 -15.44 10.40 7.23
CA GLU A 110 -15.11 11.02 8.54
C GLU A 110 -14.80 10.04 9.69
N GLY A 111 -15.16 8.76 9.58
CA GLY A 111 -14.91 7.72 10.58
C GLY A 111 -13.68 6.84 10.35
N LEU A 112 -12.81 7.09 9.37
CA LEU A 112 -11.85 6.06 8.95
C LEU A 112 -10.54 6.04 9.73
N LEU A 113 -9.92 7.20 9.98
CA LEU A 113 -8.84 7.29 10.98
C LEU A 113 -9.34 6.86 12.36
N ALA A 114 -10.62 7.12 12.66
CA ALA A 114 -11.27 6.69 13.89
C ALA A 114 -11.48 5.16 13.99
N LYS A 115 -11.46 4.43 12.86
CA LYS A 115 -11.52 2.96 12.82
C LYS A 115 -10.15 2.31 12.85
N CYS A 116 -9.08 3.06 12.62
CA CYS A 116 -7.75 2.51 12.68
C CYS A 116 -7.34 2.31 14.15
N ASN A 117 -7.22 1.04 14.55
CA ASN A 117 -6.83 0.68 15.90
C ASN A 117 -5.33 0.89 16.19
N CYS A 118 -4.54 1.19 15.16
CA CYS A 118 -3.11 1.49 15.28
C CYS A 118 -2.77 2.93 14.88
N PRO A 119 -1.73 3.55 15.46
CA PRO A 119 -1.23 4.86 15.05
C PRO A 119 -0.96 4.94 13.54
N ILE A 120 -1.28 6.09 12.94
CA ILE A 120 -0.98 6.41 11.54
C ILE A 120 0.02 7.57 11.49
N MET A 121 1.13 7.37 10.79
CA MET A 121 2.14 8.39 10.53
C MET A 121 2.13 8.80 9.06
N PHE A 122 1.89 10.09 8.83
CA PHE A 122 2.04 10.70 7.51
C PHE A 122 3.47 11.20 7.30
N VAL A 123 4.13 10.70 6.27
CA VAL A 123 5.49 11.12 5.91
C VAL A 123 5.40 12.05 4.69
N PRO A 124 5.76 13.35 4.81
CA PRO A 124 5.92 14.21 3.65
C PRO A 124 6.96 13.60 2.71
N VAL A 125 6.59 13.46 1.43
CA VAL A 125 7.53 13.17 0.34
C VAL A 125 7.94 14.45 -0.35
#